data_AF-A0A6U0ZG24-F1
#
_entry.id   AF-A0A6U0ZG24-F1
#
_cell.length_a   1.000
_cell.length_b   1.000
_cell.length_c   1.000
_cell.angle_alpha   90.00
_cell.angle_beta   90.00
_cell.angle_gamma   90.00
#
_symmetry.space_group_name_H-M   'P 1'
#
loop_
_entity.id
_entity.type
_entity.pdbx_description
1 polymer ?
#
loop_
_entity_poly.entity_id
_entity_poly.type
_entity_poly.pdbx_seq_one_letter_code
_entity_poly.pdbx_strand_id
1 'polypeptide(L)'
;MSMQKMSLGAARCLSASLARVQASQGVATLAKSAQAPVVARAQAAPAEVAQVRSMSVLAASKMVGAGCATIALAGVGAGLGVMFGSLINGAARNPNIAKQLVGYALLGFALTESIALFSLLVVFLILFA
;
A
#
# COMPACT_ATOMS: atom_id res chain seq x y z
N MET A 1 21.92 -42.68 -36.07
CA MET A 1 22.39 -42.65 -34.66
C MET A 1 23.19 -41.38 -34.40
N SER A 2 22.55 -40.23 -34.14
CA SER A 2 23.22 -39.06 -33.51
C SER A 2 22.26 -37.92 -33.14
N MET A 3 21.18 -38.21 -32.40
CA MET A 3 20.23 -37.18 -31.93
C MET A 3 19.83 -37.41 -30.46
N GLN A 4 20.82 -37.71 -29.59
CA GLN A 4 20.53 -38.00 -28.16
C GLN A 4 21.66 -37.60 -27.21
N LYS A 5 22.32 -36.46 -27.46
CA LYS A 5 23.35 -35.92 -26.54
C LYS A 5 23.20 -34.42 -26.21
N MET A 6 22.08 -33.78 -26.54
CA MET A 6 21.84 -32.36 -26.19
C MET A 6 20.88 -32.11 -25.01
N SER A 7 20.28 -33.15 -24.40
CA SER A 7 19.30 -32.98 -23.31
C SER A 7 19.81 -33.39 -21.91
N LEU A 8 21.08 -33.81 -21.77
CA LEU A 8 21.60 -34.34 -20.50
C LEU A 8 22.27 -33.31 -19.57
N GLY A 9 22.43 -32.06 -20.02
CA GLY A 9 23.03 -30.99 -19.21
C GLY A 9 22.03 -30.28 -18.28
N ALA A 10 20.79 -30.08 -18.72
CA ALA A 10 19.77 -29.36 -17.95
C ALA A 10 19.23 -30.16 -16.76
N ALA A 11 19.20 -31.49 -16.86
CA ALA A 11 18.65 -32.37 -15.81
C ALA A 11 19.54 -32.46 -14.55
N ARG A 12 20.85 -32.19 -14.66
CA ARG A 12 21.78 -32.25 -13.50
C ARG A 12 21.78 -30.97 -12.67
N CYS A 13 21.41 -29.82 -13.25
CA CYS A 13 21.22 -28.60 -12.47
C CYS A 13 19.97 -28.69 -11.56
N LEU A 14 18.94 -29.43 -11.99
CA LEU A 14 17.70 -29.55 -11.23
C LEU A 14 17.83 -30.48 -10.02
N SER A 15 18.59 -31.58 -10.13
CA SER A 15 18.79 -32.51 -9.00
C SER A 15 19.72 -31.96 -7.92
N ALA A 16 20.71 -31.13 -8.30
CA ALA A 16 21.61 -30.48 -7.35
C ALA A 16 20.91 -29.40 -6.50
N SER A 17 19.83 -28.80 -7.02
CA SER A 17 19.05 -27.79 -6.29
C SER A 17 18.00 -28.42 -5.35
N LEU A 18 17.43 -29.57 -5.72
CA LEU A 18 16.48 -30.31 -4.87
C LEU A 18 17.16 -30.99 -3.67
N ALA A 19 18.39 -31.47 -3.81
CA ALA A 19 19.13 -32.09 -2.71
C ALA A 19 19.45 -31.13 -1.55
N ARG A 20 19.58 -29.82 -1.83
CA ARG A 20 19.81 -28.80 -0.79
C ARG A 20 18.55 -28.38 -0.03
N VAL A 21 17.35 -28.71 -0.53
CA VAL A 21 16.07 -28.37 0.12
C VAL A 21 15.62 -29.45 1.12
N GLN A 22 16.01 -30.72 0.92
CA GLN A 22 15.55 -31.83 1.76
C GLN A 22 16.43 -32.16 2.98
N ALA A 23 17.60 -31.53 3.12
CA ALA A 23 18.51 -31.78 4.25
C ALA A 23 18.21 -30.91 5.49
N SER A 24 17.27 -29.95 5.42
CA SER A 24 16.82 -29.21 6.60
C SER A 24 15.36 -29.57 6.93
N GLN A 25 15.21 -30.54 7.82
CA GLN A 25 14.09 -30.67 8.78
C GLN A 25 12.90 -31.52 8.35
N GLY A 26 13.13 -32.82 8.28
CA GLY A 26 12.14 -33.81 8.70
C GLY A 26 12.70 -34.65 9.86
N VAL A 27 12.37 -34.31 11.10
CA VAL A 27 12.25 -35.22 12.27
C VAL A 27 11.27 -34.52 13.22
N ALA A 28 9.98 -34.82 13.14
CA ALA A 28 9.28 -35.79 14.00
C ALA A 28 9.13 -35.26 15.44
N THR A 29 7.98 -35.20 16.09
CA THR A 29 6.72 -35.92 15.92
C THR A 29 5.70 -35.36 16.93
N LEU A 30 4.42 -35.44 16.57
CA LEU A 30 3.26 -35.62 17.46
C LEU A 30 2.84 -34.51 18.46
N ALA A 31 1.88 -33.68 18.01
CA ALA A 31 0.59 -33.47 18.69
C ALA A 31 -0.30 -32.62 17.75
N LYS A 32 -1.08 -33.26 16.86
CA LYS A 32 -2.52 -33.40 17.01
C LYS A 32 -3.28 -32.06 17.19
N SER A 33 -3.94 -31.67 16.10
CA SER A 33 -5.20 -30.90 16.00
C SER A 33 -5.29 -29.49 16.58
N ALA A 34 -5.16 -28.47 15.72
CA ALA A 34 -6.27 -27.61 15.25
C ALA A 34 -5.76 -26.22 14.83
N GLN A 35 -6.23 -25.77 13.67
CA GLN A 35 -6.14 -24.40 13.14
C GLN A 35 -4.74 -23.82 12.80
N ALA A 36 -4.42 -23.79 11.51
CA ALA A 36 -3.84 -22.60 10.91
C ALA A 36 -4.91 -21.48 10.94
N PRO A 37 -4.58 -20.18 11.14
CA PRO A 37 -4.06 -19.40 10.01
C PRO A 37 -3.20 -18.15 10.36
N VAL A 38 -2.70 -17.46 9.33
CA VAL A 38 -2.29 -16.03 9.30
C VAL A 38 -1.22 -15.54 10.29
N VAL A 39 0.06 -15.93 10.18
CA VAL A 39 1.17 -15.03 10.61
C VAL A 39 2.46 -15.37 9.85
N ALA A 40 2.50 -15.14 8.53
CA ALA A 40 3.74 -15.23 7.76
C ALA A 40 4.26 -13.81 7.45
N ARG A 41 5.33 -13.43 8.17
CA ARG A 41 6.34 -12.43 7.80
C ARG A 41 5.87 -11.04 7.32
N ALA A 42 5.76 -10.13 8.28
CA ALA A 42 6.30 -8.78 8.12
C ALA A 42 6.95 -8.39 9.45
N GLN A 43 8.25 -8.14 9.43
CA GLN A 43 9.00 -7.63 10.57
C GLN A 43 8.48 -6.23 10.92
N ALA A 44 8.08 -5.98 12.16
CA ALA A 44 7.94 -4.62 12.69
C ALA A 44 8.10 -4.60 14.22
N ALA A 45 9.31 -4.18 14.62
CA ALA A 45 9.68 -3.53 15.88
C ALA A 45 9.48 -4.30 17.21
N PRO A 46 10.58 -4.69 17.89
CA PRO A 46 10.54 -4.85 19.34
C PRO A 46 10.18 -3.51 19.99
N ALA A 47 9.29 -3.56 20.98
CA ALA A 47 8.87 -2.46 21.84
C ALA A 47 9.99 -2.03 22.80
N GLU A 48 11.13 -1.62 22.25
CA GLU A 48 12.26 -1.08 23.01
C GLU A 48 12.94 0.01 22.20
N VAL A 49 12.24 1.14 21.98
CA VAL A 49 12.89 2.36 21.51
C VAL A 49 13.30 3.18 22.72
N ALA A 50 14.56 3.00 23.09
CA ALA A 50 15.38 3.84 23.96
C ALA A 50 14.82 5.26 24.22
N GLN A 51 14.26 5.40 25.42
CA GLN A 51 13.82 6.61 26.09
C GLN A 51 15.03 7.48 26.55
N VAL A 52 15.89 7.98 25.63
CA VAL A 52 17.11 8.72 26.03
C VAL A 52 17.38 10.04 25.25
N ARG A 53 16.54 10.48 24.31
CA ARG A 53 16.70 11.80 23.64
C ARG A 53 15.38 12.57 23.49
N SER A 54 14.71 12.74 24.62
CA SER A 54 13.27 13.03 24.76
C SER A 54 12.78 14.33 24.13
N MET A 55 13.62 15.35 23.90
CA MET A 55 13.19 16.62 23.28
C MET A 55 13.29 16.66 21.74
N SER A 56 14.10 15.79 21.10
CA SER A 56 14.30 15.86 19.63
C SER A 56 13.67 14.72 18.84
N VAL A 57 13.54 13.51 19.42
CA VAL A 57 13.01 12.37 18.68
C VAL A 57 11.51 12.49 18.43
N LEU A 58 10.77 13.05 19.41
CA LEU A 58 9.33 13.31 19.27
C LEU A 58 9.07 14.40 18.23
N ALA A 59 9.86 15.48 18.25
CA ALA A 59 9.76 16.54 17.24
C ALA A 59 10.07 16.00 15.83
N ALA A 60 11.12 15.18 15.69
CA ALA A 60 11.45 14.53 14.42
C ALA A 60 10.36 13.56 13.95
N SER A 61 9.78 12.76 14.85
CA SER A 61 8.72 11.82 14.49
C SER A 61 7.41 12.51 14.12
N LYS A 62 7.06 13.64 14.78
CA LYS A 62 5.92 14.50 14.39
C LYS A 62 6.07 15.02 12.96
N MET A 63 7.26 15.52 12.58
CA MET A 63 7.50 16.04 11.23
C MET A 63 7.44 14.93 10.16
N VAL A 64 8.01 13.75 10.44
CA VAL A 64 7.95 12.61 9.51
C VAL A 64 6.52 12.06 9.40
N GLY A 65 5.81 11.93 10.52
CA GLY A 65 4.42 11.47 10.56
C GLY A 65 3.48 12.42 9.82
N ALA A 66 3.63 13.73 10.00
CA ALA A 66 2.90 14.75 9.28
C ALA A 66 3.16 14.67 7.76
N GLY A 67 4.41 14.50 7.35
CA GLY A 67 4.78 14.31 5.95
C GLY A 67 4.10 13.09 5.32
N CYS A 68 4.18 11.93 5.98
CA CYS A 68 3.52 10.71 5.50
C CYS A 68 1.99 10.85 5.44
N ALA A 69 1.36 11.54 6.39
CA ALA A 69 -0.08 11.77 6.41
C ALA A 69 -0.55 12.63 5.21
N THR A 70 0.26 13.59 4.74
CA THR A 70 -0.10 14.43 3.58
C THR A 70 -0.19 13.66 2.25
N ILE A 71 0.37 12.44 2.16
CA ILE A 71 0.29 11.60 0.95
C ILE A 71 -1.16 11.31 0.56
N ALA A 72 -2.08 11.28 1.52
CA ALA A 72 -3.50 11.10 1.26
C ALA A 72 -4.10 12.16 0.29
N LEU A 73 -3.51 13.36 0.20
CA LEU A 73 -3.96 14.39 -0.75
C LEU A 73 -3.72 14.01 -2.22
N ALA A 74 -2.77 13.12 -2.50
CA ALA A 74 -2.56 12.62 -3.85
C ALA A 74 -3.81 11.89 -4.40
N GLY A 75 -4.51 11.13 -3.55
CA GLY A 75 -5.76 10.44 -3.91
C GLY A 75 -6.90 11.42 -4.21
N VAL A 76 -7.00 12.49 -3.43
CA VAL A 76 -7.98 13.57 -3.65
C VAL A 76 -7.71 14.27 -4.99
N GLY A 77 -6.46 14.65 -5.26
CA GLY A 77 -6.09 15.30 -6.52
C GLY A 77 -6.38 14.43 -7.76
N ALA A 78 -6.09 13.13 -7.68
CA ALA A 78 -6.43 12.19 -8.75
C ALA A 78 -7.95 12.06 -8.94
N GLY A 79 -8.71 11.96 -7.84
CA GLY A 79 -10.17 11.89 -7.88
C GLY A 79 -10.82 13.14 -8.50
N LEU A 80 -10.35 14.33 -8.13
CA LEU A 80 -10.81 15.59 -8.71
C LEU A 80 -10.49 15.69 -10.20
N GLY A 81 -9.31 15.24 -10.63
CA GLY A 81 -8.93 15.21 -12.05
C GLY A 81 -9.89 14.36 -12.88
N VAL A 82 -10.25 13.18 -12.39
CA VAL A 82 -11.23 12.30 -13.07
C VAL A 82 -12.62 12.93 -13.06
N MET A 83 -13.06 13.49 -11.93
CA MET A 83 -14.37 14.13 -11.81
C MET A 83 -14.56 15.29 -12.79
N PHE A 84 -13.59 16.22 -12.85
CA PHE A 84 -13.64 17.34 -13.79
C PHE A 84 -13.48 16.87 -15.25
N GLY A 85 -12.71 15.81 -15.50
CA GLY A 85 -12.64 15.17 -16.82
C GLY A 85 -13.99 14.62 -17.28
N SER A 86 -14.72 13.92 -16.40
CA SER A 86 -16.07 13.45 -16.67
C SER A 86 -17.08 14.57 -16.83
N LEU A 87 -16.94 15.68 -16.10
CA LEU A 87 -17.77 16.88 -16.27
C LEU A 87 -17.62 17.48 -17.66
N ILE A 88 -16.38 17.69 -18.13
CA ILE A 88 -16.11 18.26 -19.45
C ILE A 88 -16.68 17.35 -20.55
N ASN A 89 -16.45 16.04 -20.44
CA ASN A 89 -16.99 15.08 -21.40
C ASN A 89 -18.53 15.04 -21.38
N GLY A 90 -19.14 15.11 -20.20
CA GLY A 90 -20.60 15.19 -20.06
C GLY A 90 -21.20 16.47 -20.64
N ALA A 91 -20.57 17.62 -20.38
CA ALA A 91 -20.99 18.92 -20.92
C ALA A 91 -20.79 19.02 -22.43
N ALA A 92 -19.72 18.41 -22.98
CA ALA A 92 -19.47 18.35 -24.41
C ALA A 92 -20.51 17.51 -25.16
N ARG A 93 -21.05 16.46 -24.54
CA ARG A 93 -22.08 15.60 -25.14
C ARG A 93 -23.46 16.24 -25.18
N ASN A 94 -23.83 16.99 -24.14
CA ASN A 94 -25.10 17.72 -24.12
C ASN A 94 -24.97 19.03 -23.32
N PRO A 95 -24.78 20.17 -24.00
CA PRO A 95 -24.58 21.45 -23.34
C PRO A 95 -25.85 22.00 -22.68
N ASN A 96 -27.05 21.54 -23.05
CA ASN A 96 -28.30 22.05 -22.49
C ASN A 96 -28.46 21.71 -21.00
N ILE A 97 -27.92 20.57 -20.57
CA ILE A 97 -27.91 20.13 -19.16
C ILE A 97 -26.63 20.51 -18.42
N ALA A 98 -25.72 21.27 -19.04
CA ALA A 98 -24.41 21.58 -18.47
C ALA A 98 -24.50 22.28 -17.10
N LYS A 99 -25.47 23.18 -16.91
CA LYS A 99 -25.65 23.88 -15.63
C LYS A 99 -25.99 22.94 -14.47
N GLN A 100 -26.78 21.90 -14.73
CA GLN A 100 -27.12 20.87 -13.75
C GLN A 100 -25.91 19.95 -13.48
N LEU A 101 -25.18 19.57 -14.53
CA LEU A 101 -23.94 18.78 -14.41
C LEU A 101 -22.86 19.50 -13.59
N VAL A 102 -22.69 20.81 -13.81
CA VAL A 102 -21.78 21.64 -13.00
C VAL A 102 -22.25 21.67 -11.54
N GLY A 103 -23.56 21.75 -11.27
CA GLY A 103 -24.10 21.63 -9.92
C GLY A 103 -23.73 20.31 -9.23
N TYR A 104 -23.84 19.18 -9.94
CA TYR A 104 -23.41 17.87 -9.42
C TYR A 104 -21.89 17.76 -9.25
N ALA A 105 -21.11 18.34 -10.16
CA ALA A 105 -19.66 18.37 -10.03
C ALA A 105 -19.20 19.25 -8.86
N LEU A 106 -19.86 20.38 -8.59
CA LEU A 106 -19.55 21.21 -7.42
C LEU A 106 -19.94 20.54 -6.11
N LEU A 107 -21.05 19.77 -6.09
CA LEU A 107 -21.40 18.92 -4.96
C LEU A 107 -20.33 17.84 -4.72
N GLY A 108 -19.91 17.13 -5.78
CA GLY A 108 -18.84 16.13 -5.71
C GLY A 108 -17.49 16.71 -5.30
N PHE A 109 -17.16 17.91 -5.78
CA PHE A 109 -15.97 18.68 -5.40
C PHE A 109 -16.00 19.00 -3.90
N ALA A 110 -17.11 19.55 -3.39
CA ALA A 110 -17.24 19.87 -1.96
C ALA A 110 -17.10 18.63 -1.07
N LEU A 111 -17.66 17.50 -1.48
CA LEU A 111 -17.51 16.22 -0.75
C LEU A 111 -16.07 15.71 -0.79
N THR A 112 -15.39 15.83 -1.93
CA THR A 112 -13.99 15.39 -2.08
C THR A 112 -13.03 16.29 -1.30
N GLU A 113 -13.26 17.60 -1.31
CA GLU A 113 -12.52 18.57 -0.50
C GLU A 113 -12.73 18.36 1.00
N SER A 114 -13.92 17.93 1.43
CA SER A 114 -14.14 17.54 2.84
C SER A 114 -13.18 16.43 3.29
N ILE A 115 -12.90 15.45 2.41
CA ILE A 115 -11.92 14.38 2.69
C ILE A 115 -10.48 14.92 2.68
N ALA A 116 -10.16 15.86 1.78
CA ALA A 116 -8.85 16.52 1.77
C ALA A 116 -8.61 17.29 3.07
N LEU A 117 -9.60 18.06 3.51
CA LEU A 117 -9.55 18.87 4.72
C LEU A 117 -9.53 17.98 5.97
N PHE A 118 -10.21 16.83 5.94
CA PHE A 118 -10.11 15.83 6.99
C PHE A 118 -8.70 15.26 7.13
N SER A 119 -8.02 14.96 6.01
CA SER A 119 -6.62 14.55 6.03
C SER A 119 -5.71 15.64 6.61
N LEU A 120 -5.89 16.89 6.19
CA LEU A 120 -5.15 18.03 6.71
C LEU A 120 -5.41 18.28 8.20
N LEU A 121 -6.63 18.02 8.68
CA LEU A 121 -6.96 18.07 10.10
C LEU A 121 -6.08 17.09 10.89
N VAL A 122 -5.95 15.85 10.42
CA VAL A 122 -5.07 14.85 11.06
C VAL A 122 -3.61 15.31 11.04
N VAL A 123 -3.13 15.89 9.93
CA VAL A 123 -1.79 16.47 9.83
C VAL A 123 -1.58 17.57 10.88
N PHE A 124 -2.54 18.48 11.04
CA PHE A 124 -2.47 19.54 12.04
C PHE A 124 -2.53 19.02 13.47
N LEU A 125 -3.30 17.96 13.74
CA LEU A 125 -3.26 17.29 15.04
C LEU A 125 -1.89 16.67 15.30
N ILE A 126 -1.25 16.04 14.31
CA ILE A 126 0.09 15.46 14.49
C ILE A 126 1.16 16.55 14.70
N LEU A 127 0.99 17.76 14.16
CA LEU A 127 1.97 18.84 14.36
C LEU A 127 1.75 19.68 15.62
N PHE A 128 0.51 20.01 15.95
CA PHE A 128 0.17 21.02 16.96
C PHE A 128 -0.57 20.48 18.18
N ALA A 129 -1.08 19.24 18.13
CA ALA A 129 -1.51 18.50 19.31
C ALA A 129 -0.41 17.52 19.77
#